data_AF-R9L2J1-F1
#
_entry.id   AF-R9L2J1-F1
#
_cell.length_a   1.000
_cell.length_b   1.000
_cell.length_c   1.000
_cell.angle_alpha   90.00
_cell.angle_beta   90.00
_cell.angle_gamma   90.00
#
_symmetry.space_group_name_H-M   'P 1'
#
loop_
_entity.id
_entity.type
_entity.pdbx_description
1 polymer ?
#
loop_
_entity_poly.entity_id
_entity_poly.type
_entity_poly.pdbx_seq_one_letter_code
_entity_poly.pdbx_strand_id
1 'polypeptide(L)'
;MRKSYLENHRRGIYSGLLLSGELKKHLLTIQEQAEERFDLLAEQMEKQEGVTEQLKAQDQMLWVRRMNNIRARAEEIVREEIIYCL
;
A
#
# COMPACT_ATOMS: atom_id res chain seq x y z
N MET A 1 -5.97 -5.72 5.52
CA MET A 1 -6.27 -6.35 4.20
C MET A 1 -5.64 -7.74 4.06
N ARG A 2 -4.35 -7.91 4.36
CA ARG A 2 -3.65 -9.21 4.25
C ARG A 2 -4.30 -10.38 5.00
N LYS A 3 -4.69 -10.17 6.27
CA LYS A 3 -5.37 -11.19 7.08
C LYS A 3 -6.62 -11.74 6.39
N SER A 4 -7.51 -10.85 5.94
CA SER A 4 -8.75 -11.23 5.24
C SER A 4 -8.48 -11.94 3.91
N TYR A 5 -7.42 -11.57 3.19
CA TYR A 5 -7.02 -12.29 1.99
C TYR A 5 -6.59 -13.72 2.31
N LEU A 6 -5.74 -13.90 3.34
CA LEU A 6 -5.32 -15.23 3.80
C LEU A 6 -6.50 -16.10 4.25
N GLU A 7 -7.44 -15.55 5.01
CA GLU A 7 -8.64 -16.27 5.48
C GLU A 7 -9.57 -16.72 4.35
N ASN A 8 -9.72 -15.90 3.30
CA ASN A 8 -10.69 -16.19 2.24
C ASN A 8 -10.08 -16.96 1.07
N HIS A 9 -8.79 -16.75 0.76
CA HIS A 9 -8.17 -17.26 -0.46
C HIS A 9 -6.97 -18.20 -0.19
N ARG A 10 -6.37 -18.16 1.00
CA ARG A 10 -5.16 -18.95 1.37
C ARG A 10 -5.30 -19.62 2.74
N ARG A 11 -6.43 -20.29 2.99
CA ARG A 11 -6.78 -20.87 4.30
C ARG A 11 -5.70 -21.75 4.92
N GLY A 12 -5.00 -22.56 4.12
CA GLY A 12 -3.92 -23.43 4.64
C GLY A 12 -2.76 -22.64 5.26
N ILE A 13 -2.35 -21.54 4.60
CA ILE A 13 -1.31 -20.64 5.12
C ILE A 13 -1.80 -19.94 6.38
N TYR A 14 -3.04 -19.44 6.36
CA TYR A 14 -3.65 -18.79 7.52
C TYR A 14 -3.67 -19.71 8.75
N SER A 15 -4.17 -20.94 8.60
CA SER A 15 -4.22 -21.92 9.68
C SER A 15 -2.84 -22.31 10.17
N GLY A 16 -1.87 -22.49 9.27
CA GLY A 16 -0.48 -22.78 9.64
C GLY A 16 0.14 -21.67 10.50
N LEU A 17 0.02 -20.42 10.07
CA LEU A 17 0.51 -19.25 10.80
C LEU A 17 -0.22 -19.03 12.14
N LEU A 18 -1.51 -19.35 12.20
CA LEU A 18 -2.29 -19.24 13.42
C LEU A 18 -1.84 -20.29 14.45
N LEU A 19 -1.65 -21.54 14.02
CA LEU A 19 -1.20 -22.64 14.87
C LEU A 19 0.25 -22.47 15.32
N SER A 20 1.12 -21.90 14.48
CA SER A 20 2.50 -21.59 14.85
C SER A 20 2.65 -20.35 15.75
N GLY A 21 1.58 -19.56 15.90
CA GLY A 21 1.62 -18.28 16.63
C GLY A 21 2.34 -17.15 15.89
N GLU A 22 2.75 -17.37 14.64
CA GLU A 22 3.52 -16.40 13.85
C GLU A 22 2.65 -15.44 13.03
N LEU A 23 1.32 -15.64 13.03
CA LEU A 23 0.39 -14.83 12.24
C LEU A 23 0.58 -13.32 12.46
N LYS A 24 0.73 -12.87 13.71
CA LYS A 24 0.92 -11.45 14.00
C LYS A 24 2.22 -10.91 13.40
N LYS A 25 3.32 -11.66 13.53
CA LYS A 25 4.62 -11.28 12.97
C LYS A 25 4.56 -11.19 11.45
N HIS A 26 3.97 -12.19 10.79
CA HIS A 26 3.78 -12.16 9.34
C HIS A 26 2.97 -10.94 8.89
N LEU A 27 1.86 -10.63 9.56
CA LEU A 27 1.03 -9.48 9.22
C LEU A 27 1.77 -8.15 9.39
N LEU A 28 2.60 -8.01 10.43
CA LEU A 28 3.42 -6.81 10.63
C LEU A 28 4.47 -6.66 9.53
N THR A 29 5.20 -7.73 9.20
CA THR A 29 6.18 -7.69 8.12
C THR A 29 5.56 -7.32 6.77
N ILE A 30 4.38 -7.87 6.45
CA ILE A 30 3.66 -7.49 5.22
C ILE A 30 3.18 -6.04 5.27
N GLN A 31 2.76 -5.54 6.44
CA GLN A 31 2.36 -4.15 6.60
C GLN A 31 3.54 -3.20 6.37
N GLU A 32 4.69 -3.47 6.98
CA GLU A 32 5.92 -2.69 6.81
C GLU A 32 6.35 -2.63 5.34
N GLN A 33 6.38 -3.78 4.66
CA GLN A 33 6.71 -3.83 3.23
C GLN A 33 5.70 -3.05 2.37
N ALA A 34 4.41 -3.13 2.71
CA ALA A 34 3.37 -2.41 1.99
C ALA A 34 3.51 -0.88 2.15
N GLU A 35 3.82 -0.41 3.36
CA GLU A 35 4.05 1.00 3.66
C GLU A 35 5.31 1.54 2.95
N GLU A 36 6.43 0.83 3.05
CA GLU A 36 7.67 1.20 2.36
C GLU A 36 7.48 1.28 0.84
N ARG A 37 6.76 0.31 0.26
CA ARG A 37 6.47 0.29 -1.17
C ARG A 37 5.52 1.42 -1.57
N PHE A 38 4.51 1.70 -0.74
CA PHE A 38 3.57 2.78 -0.97
C PHE A 38 4.28 4.14 -0.99
N ASP A 39 5.10 4.43 0.03
CA ASP A 39 5.80 5.71 0.15
C ASP A 39 6.76 5.92 -1.03
N LEU A 40 7.49 4.87 -1.42
CA LEU A 40 8.38 4.93 -2.59
C LEU A 40 7.61 5.23 -3.88
N LEU A 41 6.48 4.56 -4.11
CA LEU A 41 5.65 4.78 -5.30
C LEU A 41 5.05 6.18 -5.32
N ALA A 42 4.52 6.64 -4.18
CA ALA A 42 3.95 7.97 -4.05
C ALA A 42 4.99 9.05 -4.35
N GLU A 43 6.18 8.96 -3.75
CA GLU A 43 7.28 9.91 -3.99
C GLU A 43 7.72 9.92 -5.47
N GLN A 44 7.82 8.75 -6.10
CA GLN A 44 8.17 8.65 -7.51
C GLN A 44 7.12 9.30 -8.42
N MET A 45 5.84 9.04 -8.16
CA MET A 45 4.74 9.62 -8.94
C MET A 45 4.61 11.12 -8.72
N GLU A 46 4.79 11.61 -7.49
CA GLU A 46 4.79 13.05 -7.18
C GLU A 46 5.87 13.79 -7.98
N LYS A 47 7.09 13.24 -8.01
CA LYS A 47 8.21 13.78 -8.81
C LYS A 47 7.91 13.76 -10.30
N GLN A 48 7.34 12.67 -10.81
CA GLN A 48 7.01 12.53 -12.23
C GLN A 48 5.88 13.47 -12.67
N GLU A 49 4.88 13.70 -11.81
CA GLU A 49 3.69 14.50 -12.14
C GLU A 49 3.82 15.97 -11.72
N GLY A 50 4.95 16.35 -11.15
CA GLY A 50 5.23 17.72 -10.70
C GLY A 50 4.27 18.18 -9.60
N VAL A 51 3.85 17.27 -8.71
CA VAL A 51 3.00 17.61 -7.56
C VAL A 51 3.90 18.22 -6.49
N THR A 52 4.00 19.54 -6.49
CA THR A 52 4.91 20.28 -5.60
C THR A 52 4.16 21.23 -4.67
N GLU A 53 4.85 21.73 -3.64
CA GLU A 53 4.30 22.78 -2.77
C GLU A 53 4.06 24.10 -3.54
N GLN A 54 4.77 24.35 -4.64
CA GLN A 54 4.46 25.49 -5.52
C GLN A 54 3.10 25.29 -6.21
N LEU A 55 2.81 24.09 -6.71
CA LEU A 55 1.49 23.77 -7.27
C LEU A 55 0.39 23.97 -6.21
N LYS A 56 0.64 23.53 -4.98
CA LYS A 56 -0.29 23.69 -3.86
C LYS A 56 -0.59 25.16 -3.52
N ALA A 57 0.42 26.03 -3.60
CA ALA A 57 0.26 27.47 -3.37
C ALA A 57 -0.50 28.18 -4.51
N GLN A 58 -0.34 27.70 -5.75
CA GLN A 58 -1.01 28.27 -6.92
C GLN A 58 -2.44 27.76 -7.09
N ASP A 59 -2.64 26.45 -6.91
CA ASP A 59 -3.91 25.76 -7.06
C ASP A 59 -3.99 24.56 -6.11
N GLN A 60 -4.45 24.84 -4.89
CA GLN A 60 -4.60 23.84 -3.84
C GLN A 60 -5.56 22.71 -4.24
N MET A 61 -6.64 23.02 -4.97
CA MET A 61 -7.64 22.02 -5.35
C MET A 61 -7.09 21.05 -6.39
N LEU A 62 -6.32 21.54 -7.36
CA LEU A 62 -5.60 20.70 -8.31
C LEU A 62 -4.54 19.85 -7.61
N TRP A 63 -3.80 20.43 -6.66
CA TRP A 63 -2.82 19.68 -5.87
C TRP A 63 -3.46 18.52 -5.10
N VAL A 64 -4.56 18.77 -4.38
CA VAL A 64 -5.32 17.73 -3.66
C VAL A 64 -5.81 16.65 -4.62
N ARG A 65 -6.34 17.05 -5.79
CA ARG A 65 -6.83 16.11 -6.80
C ARG A 65 -5.72 15.19 -7.31
N ARG A 66 -4.53 15.73 -7.61
CA ARG A 66 -3.39 14.93 -8.09
C ARG A 66 -2.86 14.02 -6.98
N MET A 67 -2.71 14.55 -5.77
CA MET A 67 -2.25 13.76 -4.64
C MET A 67 -3.18 12.58 -4.34
N ASN A 68 -4.50 12.80 -4.36
CA ASN A 68 -5.47 11.72 -4.19
C ASN A 68 -5.38 10.67 -5.31
N ASN A 69 -5.13 11.08 -6.55
CA ASN A 69 -4.98 10.16 -7.67
C ASN A 69 -3.68 9.34 -7.59
N ILE A 70 -2.57 9.95 -7.14
CA ILE A 70 -1.31 9.25 -6.86
C ILE A 70 -1.52 8.20 -5.76
N ARG A 71 -2.10 8.60 -4.63
CA ARG A 71 -2.39 7.69 -3.51
C ARG A 71 -3.24 6.50 -3.94
N ALA A 72 -4.31 6.73 -4.70
CA ALA A 72 -5.18 5.66 -5.18
C ALA A 72 -4.44 4.64 -6.06
N ARG A 73 -3.58 5.11 -6.99
CA ARG A 73 -2.78 4.22 -7.84
C ARG A 73 -1.69 3.48 -7.06
N ALA A 74 -1.02 4.16 -6.13
CA ALA A 74 -0.02 3.52 -5.27
C ALA A 74 -0.66 2.44 -4.38
N GLU A 75 -1.83 2.71 -3.79
CA GLU A 75 -2.61 1.71 -3.02
C GLU A 75 -2.99 0.50 -3.88
N GLU A 76 -3.42 0.71 -5.12
CA GLU A 76 -3.77 -0.37 -6.04
C GLU A 76 -2.56 -1.25 -6.36
N ILE A 77 -1.42 -0.66 -6.73
CA ILE A 77 -0.18 -1.39 -7.02
C ILE A 77 0.28 -2.20 -5.81
N VAL A 78 0.34 -1.58 -4.62
CA VAL A 78 0.76 -2.26 -3.38
C VAL A 78 -0.15 -3.43 -3.05
N ARG A 79 -1.47 -3.28 -3.27
CA ARG A 79 -2.43 -4.35 -3.01
C ARG A 79 -2.17 -5.56 -3.90
N GLU A 80 -1.93 -5.34 -5.20
CA GLU A 80 -1.63 -6.42 -6.14
C GLU A 80 -0.25 -7.04 -5.88
N GLU A 81 0.79 -6.23 -5.67
CA GLU A 81 2.18 -6.69 -5.52
C GLU A 81 2.46 -7.38 -4.17
N ILE A 82 1.86 -6.90 -3.08
CA ILE A 82 2.23 -7.31 -1.71
C ILE A 82 1.08 -8.04 -1.03
N ILE A 83 -0.13 -7.48 -1.07
CA ILE A 83 -1.24 -8.06 -0.29
C ILE A 83 -1.76 -9.35 -0.91
N TYR A 84 -1.81 -9.46 -2.24
CA TYR A 84 -2.37 -10.62 -2.95
C TYR A 84 -1.33 -11.61 -3.48
N CYS A 85 -0.09 -11.18 -3.70
CA CYS A 85 0.97 -12.04 -4.25
C CYS A 85 1.86 -12.72 -3.20
N LEU A 86 2.36 -11.97 -2.21
CA LEU A 86 3.21 -12.52 -1.14
C LEU A 86 2.40 -13.41 -0.20
#